data_AF-A0A2G9T9N8-F1
#
_entry.id   AF-A0A2G9T9N8-F1
#
_cell.length_a   1.000
_cell.length_b   1.000
_cell.length_c   1.000
_cell.angle_alpha   90.00
_cell.angle_beta   90.00
_cell.angle_gamma   90.00
#
_symmetry.space_group_name_H-M   'P 1'
#
loop_
_entity.id
_entity.type
_entity.pdbx_description
1 polymer ?
#
loop_
_entity_poly.entity_id
_entity_poly.type
_entity_poly.pdbx_seq_one_letter_code
_entity_poly.pdbx_strand_id
1 'polypeptide(L)'
;DLYFPIMTSVEFICYVGWMKVAMELLNPFGEDDDDFDCNFLLDRNLTISLTAVDNAFDDIPDISPDMFWHDTVSPLYSQEMAGKHVNFYVGSANRA
;
A
#
# COMPACT_ATOMS: atom_id res chain seq x y z
N ASP A 1 -36.68 17.51 29.80
CA ASP A 1 -35.63 16.52 30.02
C ASP A 1 -35.26 15.79 28.75
N LEU A 2 -33.99 15.82 28.41
CA LEU A 2 -33.44 14.92 27.41
C LEU A 2 -33.32 13.56 28.10
N TYR A 3 -34.17 12.60 27.75
CA TYR A 3 -34.17 11.24 28.34
C TYR A 3 -32.82 10.52 28.16
N PHE A 4 -32.04 10.96 27.17
CA PHE A 4 -30.73 10.40 26.84
C PHE A 4 -29.66 11.50 26.78
N PRO A 5 -28.51 11.36 27.46
CA PRO A 5 -27.49 12.39 27.54
C PRO A 5 -26.55 12.39 26.31
N ILE A 6 -26.99 13.00 25.20
CA ILE A 6 -26.28 12.98 23.91
C ILE A 6 -24.82 13.44 24.01
N MET A 7 -24.53 14.58 24.66
CA MET A 7 -23.16 15.12 24.70
C MET A 7 -22.20 14.22 25.47
N THR A 8 -22.62 13.72 26.64
CA THR A 8 -21.81 12.79 27.44
C THR A 8 -21.60 11.46 26.73
N SER A 9 -22.57 11.00 25.93
CA SER A 9 -22.39 9.81 25.09
C SER A 9 -21.34 10.00 24.00
N VAL A 10 -21.29 11.18 23.36
CA VAL A 10 -20.25 11.50 22.37
C VAL A 10 -18.88 11.58 23.03
N GLU A 11 -18.77 12.28 24.17
CA GLU A 11 -17.53 12.35 24.95
C GLU A 11 -17.02 10.95 25.35
N PHE A 12 -17.93 10.09 25.82
CA PHE A 12 -17.62 8.71 26.17
C PHE A 12 -17.06 7.92 24.98
N ILE A 13 -17.70 8.02 23.80
CA ILE A 13 -17.22 7.35 22.59
C ILE A 13 -15.83 7.85 22.20
N CYS A 14 -15.56 9.16 22.29
CA CYS A 14 -14.24 9.70 21.98
C CYS A 14 -13.17 9.17 22.93
N TYR A 15 -13.41 9.19 24.25
CA TYR A 15 -12.41 8.74 25.23
C TYR A 15 -12.19 7.22 25.19
N VAL A 16 -13.27 6.43 25.18
CA VAL A 16 -13.17 4.97 25.13
C VAL A 16 -12.67 4.50 23.77
N GLY A 17 -13.09 5.15 22.68
CA GLY A 17 -12.62 4.87 21.33
C GLY A 17 -11.12 5.08 21.20
N TRP A 18 -10.59 6.22 21.67
CA TRP A 18 -9.15 6.46 21.65
C TRP A 18 -8.38 5.46 22.52
N MET A 19 -8.89 5.13 23.71
CA MET A 19 -8.30 4.08 24.54
C MET A 19 -8.29 2.71 23.85
N LYS A 20 -9.37 2.34 23.14
CA LYS A 20 -9.47 1.08 22.42
C LYS A 20 -8.48 0.97 21.26
N VAL A 21 -8.28 2.04 20.50
CA VAL A 21 -7.25 2.08 19.45
C VAL A 21 -5.87 1.78 20.03
N ALA A 22 -5.54 2.38 21.18
CA ALA A 22 -4.26 2.10 21.85
C ALA A 22 -4.17 0.66 22.40
N MET A 23 -5.30 0.06 22.77
CA MET A 23 -5.38 -1.31 23.27
C MET A 23 -5.16 -2.33 22.15
N GLU A 24 -5.81 -2.15 21.00
CA GLU A 24 -5.61 -2.99 19.80
C GLU A 24 -4.15 -2.91 19.32
N LEU A 25 -3.58 -1.70 19.28
CA LEU A 25 -2.18 -1.51 18.87
C LEU A 25 -1.15 -1.92 19.94
N LEU A 26 -1.57 -2.30 21.15
CA LEU A 26 -0.65 -2.67 22.24
C LEU A 26 0.11 -3.96 21.91
N ASN A 27 -0.57 -4.92 21.27
CA ASN A 27 0.02 -6.17 20.81
C ASN A 27 -0.47 -6.51 19.40
N PRO A 28 0.15 -5.96 18.34
CA PRO A 28 -0.27 -6.13 16.95
C PRO A 28 0.03 -7.52 16.36
N PHE A 29 0.45 -8.48 17.20
CA PHE A 29 0.83 -9.85 16.83
C PHE A 29 -0.11 -10.89 17.45
N GLY A 30 -1.31 -10.48 17.85
CA GLY A 30 -2.35 -11.36 18.35
C GLY A 30 -3.14 -12.05 17.22
N GLU A 31 -4.42 -12.30 17.50
CA GLU A 31 -5.39 -12.86 16.56
C GLU A 31 -6.61 -11.94 16.38
N ASP A 32 -6.51 -10.67 16.79
CA ASP A 32 -7.58 -9.70 16.58
C ASP A 32 -7.69 -9.35 15.07
N ASP A 33 -8.87 -8.91 14.63
CA ASP A 33 -9.15 -8.70 13.19
C ASP A 33 -8.21 -7.66 12.52
N ASP A 34 -7.66 -6.73 13.30
CA ASP A 34 -6.76 -5.66 12.84
C ASP A 34 -5.27 -5.96 13.13
N ASP A 35 -4.94 -7.15 13.65
CA ASP A 35 -3.56 -7.59 13.87
C ASP A 35 -2.84 -7.94 12.55
N PHE A 36 -1.51 -7.98 12.59
CA PHE A 36 -0.73 -8.43 11.44
C PHE A 36 -0.94 -9.91 11.16
N ASP A 37 -1.31 -10.24 9.92
CA ASP A 37 -1.36 -11.64 9.43
C ASP A 37 0.06 -12.20 9.23
N CYS A 38 0.68 -12.59 10.35
CA CYS A 38 2.04 -13.10 10.38
C CYS A 38 2.17 -14.48 9.72
N ASN A 39 1.11 -15.30 9.77
CA ASN A 39 1.09 -16.61 9.13
C ASN A 39 1.17 -16.45 7.61
N PHE A 40 0.38 -15.54 7.04
CA PHE A 40 0.49 -15.22 5.62
C PHE A 40 1.89 -14.72 5.24
N LEU A 41 2.46 -13.81 6.03
CA LEU A 41 3.81 -13.30 5.76
C LEU A 41 4.88 -14.40 5.80
N LEU A 42 4.77 -15.33 6.75
CA LEU A 42 5.67 -16.47 6.87
C LEU A 42 5.57 -17.38 5.63
N ASP A 43 4.35 -17.79 5.27
CA ASP A 43 4.10 -18.68 4.13
C ASP A 43 4.55 -18.05 2.81
N ARG A 44 4.25 -16.76 2.62
CA ARG A 44 4.68 -15.98 1.47
C ARG A 44 6.21 -15.93 1.38
N ASN A 45 6.87 -15.57 2.47
CA ASN A 45 8.32 -15.40 2.46
C ASN A 45 9.04 -16.73 2.26
N LEU A 46 8.56 -17.80 2.87
CA LEU A 46 9.11 -19.14 2.66
C LEU A 46 8.96 -19.56 1.20
N THR A 47 7.77 -19.39 0.63
CA THR A 47 7.49 -19.78 -0.76
C THR A 47 8.32 -18.98 -1.76
N ILE A 48 8.36 -17.65 -1.63
CA ILE A 48 9.09 -16.78 -2.55
C ILE A 48 10.59 -17.02 -2.43
N SER A 49 11.12 -17.11 -1.21
CA SER A 49 12.56 -17.32 -1.01
C SER A 49 13.03 -18.64 -1.58
N LEU A 50 12.30 -19.74 -1.35
CA LEU A 50 12.63 -21.04 -1.93
C LEU A 50 12.50 -21.03 -3.45
N THR A 51 11.44 -20.42 -4.00
CA THR A 51 11.27 -20.30 -5.46
C THR A 51 12.41 -19.51 -6.10
N ALA A 52 12.86 -18.43 -5.45
CA ALA A 52 13.92 -17.56 -5.96
C ALA A 52 15.29 -18.27 -6.04
N VAL A 53 15.60 -19.16 -5.10
CA VAL A 53 16.91 -19.84 -5.05
C VAL A 53 16.91 -21.20 -5.74
N ASP A 54 15.75 -21.79 -6.01
CA ASP A 54 15.61 -23.11 -6.64
C ASP A 54 15.12 -22.96 -8.09
N ASN A 55 13.81 -22.75 -8.28
CA ASN A 55 13.20 -22.72 -9.61
C ASN A 55 13.65 -21.54 -10.47
N ALA A 56 13.75 -20.35 -9.88
CA ALA A 56 14.10 -19.11 -10.61
C ALA A 56 15.61 -18.82 -10.60
N PHE A 57 16.43 -19.74 -10.10
CA PHE A 57 17.87 -19.55 -10.08
C PHE A 57 18.43 -19.68 -11.51
N ASP A 58 19.09 -18.61 -11.98
CA ASP A 58 19.66 -18.52 -13.34
C ASP A 58 18.63 -18.71 -14.48
N ASP A 59 17.33 -18.62 -14.16
CA ASP A 59 16.22 -18.66 -15.11
C ASP A 59 15.96 -17.25 -15.68
N ILE A 60 16.85 -16.82 -16.57
CA ILE A 60 16.84 -15.47 -17.15
C ILE A 60 16.13 -15.52 -18.51
N PRO A 61 15.19 -14.61 -18.79
CA PRO A 61 14.54 -14.54 -20.11
C PRO A 61 15.53 -14.15 -21.20
N ASP A 62 15.25 -14.58 -22.43
CA ASP A 62 16.08 -14.25 -23.60
C ASP A 62 16.19 -12.74 -23.82
N ILE A 63 17.43 -12.27 -23.98
CA ILE A 63 17.72 -10.86 -24.20
C ILE A 63 17.32 -10.49 -25.63
N SER A 64 16.35 -9.59 -25.76
CA SER A 64 15.91 -9.03 -27.05
C SER A 64 15.67 -7.52 -26.95
N PRO A 65 15.87 -6.76 -28.04
CA PRO A 65 15.53 -5.34 -28.06
C PRO A 65 14.06 -5.14 -27.73
N ASP A 66 13.76 -4.22 -26.81
CA ASP A 66 12.39 -3.90 -26.44
C ASP A 66 11.68 -3.08 -27.54
N MET A 67 10.37 -2.90 -27.39
CA MET A 67 9.54 -2.24 -28.40
C MET A 67 9.92 -0.77 -28.69
N PHE A 68 10.65 -0.11 -27.78
CA PHE A 68 11.08 1.28 -27.89
C PHE A 68 12.57 1.42 -28.19
N TRP A 69 13.28 0.34 -28.55
CA TRP A 69 14.73 0.35 -28.77
C TRP A 69 15.25 1.43 -29.74
N HIS A 70 14.43 1.81 -30.74
CA HIS A 70 14.76 2.84 -31.73
C HIS A 70 13.82 4.06 -31.70
N ASP A 71 12.91 4.18 -30.72
CA ASP A 71 11.89 5.23 -30.66
C ASP A 71 11.95 6.00 -29.34
N THR A 72 11.39 7.21 -29.32
CA THR A 72 11.24 7.99 -28.08
C THR A 72 10.10 7.43 -27.24
N VAL A 73 10.35 7.15 -25.96
CA VAL A 73 9.34 6.62 -25.04
C VAL A 73 8.30 7.70 -24.73
N SER A 74 7.09 7.54 -25.26
CA SER A 74 5.91 8.27 -24.79
C SER A 74 5.10 7.36 -23.86
N PRO A 75 4.69 7.82 -22.67
CA PRO A 75 3.86 7.01 -21.79
C PRO A 75 2.55 6.63 -22.50
N LEU A 76 2.25 5.33 -22.54
CA LEU A 76 0.98 4.83 -23.04
C LEU A 76 -0.03 4.91 -21.91
N TYR A 77 -1.11 5.67 -22.14
CA TYR A 77 -2.21 5.79 -21.19
C TYR A 77 -3.43 5.04 -21.70
N SER A 78 -4.18 4.42 -20.80
CA SER A 78 -5.55 3.96 -21.11
C SER A 78 -6.43 5.16 -21.47
N GLN A 79 -7.54 4.93 -22.17
CA GLN A 79 -8.46 6.01 -22.57
C GLN A 79 -8.95 6.84 -21.37
N GLU A 80 -9.14 6.21 -20.21
CA GLU A 80 -9.54 6.86 -18.95
C GLU A 80 -8.46 7.78 -18.36
N MET A 81 -7.19 7.46 -18.60
CA MET A 81 -6.03 8.19 -18.08
C MET A 81 -5.51 9.23 -19.08
N ALA A 82 -5.77 9.06 -20.38
CA ALA A 82 -5.30 9.95 -21.44
C ALA A 82 -5.83 11.38 -21.33
N GLY A 83 -7.03 11.57 -20.74
CA GLY A 83 -7.61 12.88 -20.47
C GLY A 83 -7.12 13.54 -19.18
N LYS A 84 -6.37 12.83 -18.33
CA LYS A 84 -5.85 13.40 -17.07
C LYS A 84 -4.62 14.25 -17.35
N HIS A 85 -4.66 15.49 -16.87
CA HIS A 85 -3.53 16.40 -17.02
C HIS A 85 -2.31 15.89 -16.25
N VAL A 86 -1.22 15.63 -16.96
CA VAL A 86 0.05 15.21 -16.35
C VAL A 86 0.89 16.46 -16.05
N ASN A 87 1.03 16.78 -14.77
CA ASN A 87 1.90 17.87 -14.30
C ASN A 87 3.27 17.30 -13.96
N PHE A 88 4.22 17.39 -14.90
CA PHE A 88 5.61 17.05 -14.59
C PHE A 88 6.20 18.08 -13.61
N TYR A 89 6.71 17.59 -12.49
CA TYR A 89 7.36 18.46 -11.51
C TYR A 89 8.73 18.88 -12.05
N VAL A 90 8.82 20.12 -12.51
CA VAL A 90 10.05 20.69 -13.08
C VAL A 90 10.89 21.46 -12.06
N GLY A 91 10.46 21.49 -10.79
CA GLY A 91 11.13 22.24 -9.71
C GLY A 91 10.77 23.73 -9.71
N SER A 92 10.82 24.34 -8.52
CA SER A 92 10.47 25.76 -8.31
C SER A 92 11.48 26.74 -8.92
N ALA A 93 12.72 26.31 -9.15
CA ALA A 93 13.80 27.15 -9.68
C ALA A 93 13.88 27.19 -11.22
N ASN A 94 13.07 26.41 -11.94
CA ASN A 94 13.18 26.27 -13.40
C ASN A 94 12.64 27.48 -14.20
N ARG A 95 12.41 28.61 -13.52
CA ARG A 95 12.01 29.91 -14.10
C ARG A 95 12.90 31.07 -13.62
N ALA A 96 14.04 30.77 -13.00
CA ALA A 96 15.04 31.77 -12.58
C ALA A 96 16.01 32.10 -13.71
#